data_AF-A0A8T7DMY9-F1
#
_entry.id   AF-A0A8T7DMY9-F1
#
_cell.length_a   1.000
_cell.length_b   1.000
_cell.length_c   1.000
_cell.angle_alpha   90.00
_cell.angle_beta   90.00
_cell.angle_gamma   90.00
#
_symmetry.space_group_name_H-M   'P 1'
#
loop_
_entity.id
_entity.type
_entity.pdbx_description
1 polymer ?
#
loop_
_entity_poly.entity_id
_entity_poly.type
_entity_poly.pdbx_seq_one_letter_code
_entity_poly.pdbx_strand_id
1 'polypeptide(L)'
;MSDKTELTQHHVYVIELDKEVLRFDDFMLANPAYKQGMPCFFVGETRHSPKKRFNYHLVGYKSHEYIRRYARRLAPEYYASLNPVNADQAKEVENHLAAKLRTMGYAVWQHTDVLNARRLKKSQAHLQHGHMYYHFVSA
;
A
#
# COMPACT_ATOMS: atom_id res chain seq x y z
N MET A 1 -19.45 -37.29 3.08
CA MET A 1 -19.94 -35.91 2.96
C MET A 1 -18.72 -35.03 2.75
N SER A 2 -18.34 -34.79 1.50
CA SER A 2 -17.16 -33.98 1.17
C SER A 2 -17.56 -32.52 1.31
N ASP A 3 -17.10 -31.89 2.38
CA ASP A 3 -17.23 -30.46 2.61
C ASP A 3 -16.47 -29.72 1.51
N LYS A 4 -17.20 -29.26 0.49
CA LYS A 4 -16.64 -28.39 -0.55
C LYS A 4 -16.56 -27.00 0.06
N THR A 5 -15.47 -26.70 0.75
CA THR A 5 -15.04 -25.31 0.91
C THR A 5 -14.81 -24.78 -0.49
N GLU A 6 -15.80 -24.12 -1.09
CA GLU A 6 -15.58 -23.39 -2.35
C GLU A 6 -14.52 -22.33 -2.05
N LEU A 7 -13.28 -22.62 -2.44
CA LEU A 7 -12.16 -21.70 -2.36
C LEU A 7 -12.50 -20.49 -3.23
N THR A 8 -13.06 -19.45 -2.62
CA THR A 8 -13.33 -18.21 -3.34
C THR A 8 -12.00 -17.68 -3.84
N GLN A 9 -11.82 -17.62 -5.17
CA GLN A 9 -10.59 -17.14 -5.76
C GLN A 9 -10.49 -15.63 -5.59
N HIS A 10 -9.38 -15.20 -5.01
CA HIS A 10 -9.00 -13.80 -4.92
C HIS A 10 -7.88 -13.52 -5.92
N HIS A 11 -7.59 -12.24 -6.09
CA HIS A 11 -6.50 -11.74 -6.92
C HIS A 11 -5.80 -10.63 -6.17
N VAL A 12 -4.47 -10.61 -6.25
CA VAL A 12 -3.68 -9.41 -5.95
C VAL A 12 -3.52 -8.58 -7.21
N TYR A 13 -3.34 -7.28 -7.06
CA TYR A 13 -3.11 -6.37 -8.18
C TYR A 13 -2.19 -5.21 -7.78
N VAL A 14 -1.53 -4.66 -8.80
CA VAL A 14 -0.69 -3.48 -8.70
C VAL A 14 -1.17 -2.44 -9.70
N ILE A 15 -1.37 -1.21 -9.23
CA ILE A 15 -1.70 -0.05 -10.06
C ILE A 15 -0.52 0.90 -10.01
N GLU A 16 -0.01 1.29 -11.18
CA GLU A 16 0.94 2.39 -11.29
C GLU A 16 0.24 3.72 -11.01
N LEU A 17 0.83 4.51 -10.12
CA LEU A 17 0.37 5.83 -9.74
C LEU A 17 1.27 6.91 -10.35
N ASP A 18 0.68 8.06 -10.66
CA ASP A 18 1.40 9.26 -11.03
C ASP A 18 2.32 9.72 -9.88
N LYS A 19 3.53 10.18 -10.22
CA LYS A 19 4.54 10.63 -9.25
C LYS A 19 4.09 11.82 -8.42
N GLU A 20 3.06 12.55 -8.87
CA GLU A 20 2.42 13.59 -8.07
C GLU A 20 1.87 13.10 -6.72
N VAL A 21 1.69 11.79 -6.51
CA VAL A 21 1.34 11.21 -5.20
C VAL A 21 2.45 11.36 -4.15
N LEU A 22 3.71 11.60 -4.57
CA LEU A 22 4.84 11.82 -3.65
C LEU A 22 4.71 13.13 -2.87
N ARG A 23 3.82 14.05 -3.28
CA ARG A 23 3.58 15.31 -2.55
C ARG A 23 2.87 15.11 -1.20
N PHE A 24 2.31 13.92 -0.95
CA PHE A 24 1.58 13.64 0.28
C PHE A 24 2.53 13.09 1.34
N ASP A 25 2.68 13.81 2.44
CA ASP A 25 3.56 13.42 3.56
C ASP A 25 3.28 12.01 4.06
N ASP A 26 2.01 11.62 4.18
CA ASP A 26 1.65 10.27 4.62
C ASP A 26 2.18 9.21 3.66
N PHE A 27 2.12 9.46 2.34
CA PHE A 27 2.64 8.55 1.33
C PHE A 27 4.15 8.40 1.43
N MET A 28 4.87 9.51 1.65
CA MET A 28 6.32 9.50 1.84
C MET A 28 6.73 8.84 3.16
N LEU A 29 6.01 9.10 4.25
CA LEU A 29 6.25 8.49 5.56
C LEU A 29 6.07 6.97 5.53
N ALA A 30 5.15 6.45 4.71
CA ALA A 30 5.01 5.02 4.49
C ALA A 30 6.11 4.41 3.61
N ASN A 31 6.93 5.23 2.95
CA ASN A 31 7.95 4.80 2.00
C ASN A 31 9.33 5.43 2.28
N PRO A 32 9.92 5.23 3.48
CA PRO A 32 11.21 5.80 3.85
C PRO A 32 12.38 5.29 3.00
N ALA A 33 12.23 4.12 2.37
CA ALA A 33 13.24 3.52 1.49
C ALA A 33 13.06 3.87 0.00
N TYR A 34 12.16 4.80 -0.33
CA TYR A 34 11.92 5.20 -1.72
C TYR A 34 13.18 5.77 -2.37
N LYS A 35 13.52 5.26 -3.56
CA LYS A 35 14.63 5.76 -4.37
C LYS A 35 14.09 6.74 -5.41
N GLN A 36 14.67 7.94 -5.45
CA GLN A 36 14.24 8.98 -6.38
C GLN A 36 14.21 8.48 -7.83
N GLY A 37 13.09 8.73 -8.51
CA GLY A 37 12.89 8.33 -9.90
C GLY A 37 12.16 7.00 -10.07
N MET A 38 12.10 6.17 -9.03
CA MET A 38 11.36 4.90 -9.08
C MET A 38 9.84 5.13 -9.23
N PRO A 39 9.12 4.20 -9.86
CA PRO A 39 7.65 4.20 -9.91
C PRO A 39 6.98 4.22 -8.54
N CYS A 40 5.76 4.75 -8.53
CA CYS A 40 4.83 4.73 -7.39
C CYS A 40 3.72 3.73 -7.66
N PHE A 41 3.37 2.90 -6.68
CA PHE A 41 2.39 1.83 -6.84
C PHE A 41 1.32 1.86 -5.74
N PHE A 42 0.13 1.42 -6.11
CA PHE A 42 -0.88 0.94 -5.16
C PHE A 42 -0.96 -0.58 -5.26
N VAL A 43 -0.93 -1.27 -4.12
CA VAL A 43 -1.09 -2.72 -4.03
C VAL A 43 -2.36 -3.05 -3.26
N GLY A 44 -3.14 -4.00 -3.76
CA GLY A 44 -4.35 -4.46 -3.08
C GLY A 44 -4.75 -5.87 -3.49
N GLU A 45 -5.78 -6.38 -2.82
CA GLU A 45 -6.44 -7.64 -3.15
C GLU A 45 -7.91 -7.44 -3.55
N THR A 46 -8.49 -8.41 -4.26
CA THR A 46 -9.91 -8.41 -4.61
C THR A 46 -10.47 -9.79 -4.93
N ARG A 47 -11.77 -9.97 -4.67
CA ARG A 47 -12.60 -11.10 -5.18
C ARG A 47 -12.94 -11.02 -6.67
N HIS A 48 -12.65 -9.89 -7.31
CA HIS A 48 -12.91 -9.68 -8.73
C HIS A 48 -11.63 -9.83 -9.53
N SER A 49 -11.73 -9.91 -10.86
CA SER A 49 -10.53 -9.80 -11.68
C SER A 49 -9.87 -8.42 -11.48
N PRO A 50 -8.53 -8.32 -11.56
CA PRO A 50 -7.81 -7.05 -11.45
C PRO A 50 -8.35 -5.96 -12.39
N LYS A 51 -8.70 -6.33 -13.63
CA LYS A 51 -9.31 -5.41 -14.61
C LYS A 51 -10.66 -4.87 -14.14
N LYS A 52 -11.54 -5.74 -13.63
CA LYS A 52 -12.86 -5.33 -13.11
C LYS A 52 -12.69 -4.42 -11.88
N ARG A 53 -11.78 -4.77 -10.98
CA ARG A 53 -11.47 -3.96 -9.80
C ARG A 53 -10.90 -2.60 -10.17
N PHE A 54 -10.02 -2.54 -11.17
CA PHE A 54 -9.50 -1.29 -11.71
C PHE A 54 -10.62 -0.39 -12.27
N ASN A 55 -11.54 -0.95 -13.05
CA ASN A 55 -12.70 -0.19 -13.53
C ASN A 55 -13.56 0.36 -12.39
N TYR A 56 -13.78 -0.42 -11.32
CA TYR A 56 -14.46 0.07 -10.11
C TYR A 56 -13.73 1.26 -9.49
N HIS A 57 -12.40 1.21 -9.44
CA HIS A 57 -11.62 2.34 -8.94
C HIS A 57 -11.79 3.61 -9.79
N LEU A 58 -11.79 3.47 -11.11
CA LEU A 58 -11.92 4.59 -12.05
C LEU A 58 -13.30 5.28 -11.94
N VAL A 59 -14.37 4.51 -11.75
CA VAL A 59 -15.72 5.08 -11.50
C VAL A 59 -15.94 5.50 -10.05
N GLY A 60 -14.92 5.39 -9.20
CA GLY A 60 -14.97 5.80 -7.80
C GLY A 60 -15.64 4.81 -6.84
N TYR A 61 -16.04 3.63 -7.31
CA TYR A 61 -16.70 2.63 -6.48
C TYR A 61 -15.68 1.89 -5.58
N LYS A 62 -15.87 2.01 -4.26
CA LYS A 62 -14.98 1.44 -3.23
C LYS A 62 -13.50 1.72 -3.55
N SER A 63 -13.18 2.99 -3.80
CA SER A 63 -11.87 3.41 -4.29
C SER A 63 -11.10 4.24 -3.26
N HIS A 64 -9.78 4.14 -3.28
CA HIS A 64 -8.90 4.99 -2.47
C HIS A 64 -8.63 6.30 -3.20
N GLU A 65 -8.44 7.40 -2.46
CA GLU A 65 -8.21 8.73 -3.03
C GLU A 65 -7.02 8.74 -3.99
N TYR A 66 -5.87 8.17 -3.58
CA TYR A 66 -4.69 8.10 -4.44
C TYR A 66 -4.94 7.38 -5.77
N ILE A 67 -5.76 6.33 -5.77
CA ILE A 67 -6.09 5.63 -7.01
C ILE A 67 -7.00 6.51 -7.87
N ARG A 68 -8.06 7.10 -7.28
CA ARG A 68 -8.99 7.97 -8.02
C ARG A 68 -8.29 9.15 -8.72
N ARG A 69 -7.28 9.72 -8.05
CA ARG A 69 -6.60 10.94 -8.51
C ARG A 69 -5.37 10.66 -9.37
N TYR A 70 -4.64 9.57 -9.08
CA TYR A 70 -3.31 9.34 -9.63
C TYR A 70 -3.16 8.01 -10.35
N ALA A 71 -4.18 7.15 -10.44
CA ALA A 71 -4.04 5.90 -11.17
C ALA A 71 -3.70 6.15 -12.66
N ARG A 72 -2.66 5.47 -13.14
CA ARG A 72 -2.22 5.49 -14.54
C ARG A 72 -2.67 4.23 -15.27
N ARG A 73 -2.29 3.05 -14.77
CA ARG A 73 -2.59 1.75 -15.37
C ARG A 73 -2.43 0.61 -14.38
N LEU A 74 -2.94 -0.57 -14.73
CA LEU A 74 -2.50 -1.82 -14.12
C LEU A 74 -1.06 -2.14 -14.53
N ALA A 75 -0.31 -2.70 -13.58
CA ALA A 75 1.07 -3.15 -13.78
C ALA A 75 1.17 -4.69 -13.58
N PRO A 76 0.61 -5.50 -14.50
CA PRO A 76 0.55 -6.96 -14.39
C PRO A 76 1.92 -7.63 -14.28
N GLU A 77 2.98 -7.00 -14.76
CA GLU A 77 4.37 -7.45 -14.64
C GLU A 77 4.80 -7.72 -13.17
N TYR A 78 4.12 -7.12 -12.19
CA TYR A 78 4.42 -7.30 -10.77
C TYR A 78 3.53 -8.30 -10.03
N TYR A 79 2.43 -8.77 -10.62
CA TYR A 79 1.45 -9.59 -9.89
C TYR A 79 0.82 -10.74 -10.67
N ALA A 80 0.89 -10.74 -12.01
CA ALA A 80 0.14 -11.70 -12.82
C ALA A 80 0.49 -13.16 -12.48
N SER A 81 1.77 -13.45 -12.23
CA SER A 81 2.24 -14.79 -11.87
C SER A 81 1.83 -15.25 -10.47
N LEU A 82 1.30 -14.35 -9.63
CA LEU A 82 0.82 -14.68 -8.28
C LEU A 82 -0.65 -15.09 -8.28
N ASN A 83 -1.38 -14.83 -9.36
CA ASN A 83 -2.81 -15.04 -9.43
C ASN A 83 -3.18 -16.36 -10.12
N PRO A 84 -4.31 -16.99 -9.73
CA PRO A 84 -5.20 -16.61 -8.63
C PRO A 84 -4.60 -16.95 -7.25
N VAL A 85 -5.10 -16.29 -6.20
CA VAL A 85 -4.73 -16.55 -4.79
C VAL A 85 -5.91 -17.10 -4.02
N ASN A 86 -5.64 -17.95 -3.04
CA ASN A 86 -6.67 -18.39 -2.07
C ASN A 86 -7.13 -17.19 -1.23
N ALA A 87 -8.43 -17.10 -0.94
CA ALA A 87 -9.01 -16.00 -0.16
C ALA A 87 -8.28 -15.78 1.18
N ASP A 88 -8.00 -16.87 1.90
CA ASP A 88 -7.38 -16.81 3.23
C ASP A 88 -5.92 -16.34 3.19
N GLN A 89 -5.28 -16.44 2.03
CA GLN A 89 -3.89 -16.02 1.80
C GLN A 89 -3.78 -14.67 1.10
N ALA A 90 -4.87 -14.15 0.53
CA ALA A 90 -4.84 -12.98 -0.34
C ALA A 90 -4.22 -11.75 0.34
N LYS A 91 -4.52 -11.55 1.63
CA LYS A 91 -3.97 -10.43 2.39
C LYS A 91 -2.47 -10.59 2.69
N GLU A 92 -2.02 -11.82 2.95
CA GLU A 92 -0.60 -12.11 3.16
C GLU A 92 0.20 -11.88 1.87
N VAL A 93 -0.32 -12.37 0.73
CA VAL A 93 0.31 -12.15 -0.57
C VAL A 93 0.37 -10.65 -0.92
N GLU A 94 -0.69 -9.88 -0.64
CA GLU A 94 -0.70 -8.42 -0.79
C GLU A 94 0.44 -7.77 0.01
N ASN A 95 0.58 -8.14 1.29
CA ASN A 95 1.59 -7.58 2.19
C ASN A 95 3.02 -7.93 1.72
N HIS A 96 3.27 -9.19 1.36
CA HIS A 96 4.58 -9.62 0.85
C HIS A 96 4.94 -8.94 -0.47
N LEU A 97 3.97 -8.80 -1.38
CA LEU A 97 4.18 -8.10 -2.64
C LEU A 97 4.56 -6.64 -2.42
N ALA A 98 3.81 -5.93 -1.56
CA ALA A 98 4.10 -4.54 -1.25
C ALA A 98 5.45 -4.36 -0.55
N ALA A 99 5.78 -5.23 0.41
CA ALA A 99 7.08 -5.22 1.07
C ALA A 99 8.23 -5.42 0.07
N LYS A 100 8.11 -6.42 -0.83
CA LYS A 100 9.10 -6.67 -1.88
C LYS A 100 9.30 -5.48 -2.80
N LEU A 101 8.23 -4.81 -3.22
CA LEU A 101 8.35 -3.61 -4.04
C LEU A 101 9.04 -2.46 -3.27
N ARG A 102 8.72 -2.27 -1.98
CA ARG A 102 9.42 -1.27 -1.16
C ARG A 102 10.91 -1.56 -1.00
N THR A 103 11.31 -2.82 -0.78
CA THR A 103 12.75 -3.17 -0.66
C THR A 103 13.52 -2.94 -1.96
N MET A 104 12.86 -3.04 -3.11
CA MET A 104 13.45 -2.67 -4.41
C MET A 104 13.62 -1.15 -4.58
N GLY A 105 12.97 -0.34 -3.73
CA GLY A 105 13.05 1.13 -3.74
C GLY A 105 11.86 1.82 -4.41
N TYR A 106 10.81 1.09 -4.78
CA TYR A 106 9.56 1.68 -5.24
C TYR A 106 8.79 2.30 -4.07
N ALA A 107 8.01 3.35 -4.33
CA ALA A 107 7.05 3.85 -3.35
C ALA A 107 5.73 3.10 -3.51
N VAL A 108 5.18 2.59 -2.42
CA VAL A 108 4.02 1.72 -2.43
C VAL A 108 3.01 2.17 -1.38
N TRP A 109 1.72 2.11 -1.73
CA TRP A 109 0.61 2.31 -0.80
C TRP A 109 -0.36 1.13 -0.82
N GLN A 110 -0.89 0.82 0.35
CA GLN A 110 -1.89 -0.20 0.63
C GLN A 110 -2.96 0.39 1.54
N HIS A 111 -4.12 -0.26 1.61
CA HIS A 111 -5.21 0.21 2.49
C HIS A 111 -4.80 0.25 3.98
N THR A 112 -3.92 -0.65 4.41
CA THR A 112 -3.42 -0.74 5.79
C THR A 112 -2.45 0.36 6.18
N ASP A 113 -1.86 1.08 5.22
CA ASP A 113 -0.82 2.07 5.49
C ASP A 113 -1.36 3.34 6.16
N VAL A 114 -2.67 3.61 6.04
CA VAL A 114 -3.32 4.73 6.74
C VAL A 114 -3.16 4.62 8.26
N LEU A 115 -3.29 3.40 8.82
CA LEU A 115 -3.12 3.17 10.25
C LEU A 115 -1.65 3.27 10.67
N ASN A 116 -0.75 2.76 9.83
CA ASN A 116 0.68 2.79 10.09
C ASN A 116 1.24 4.22 10.04
N ALA A 117 0.87 5.02 9.04
CA ALA A 117 1.28 6.43 8.93
C ALA A 117 0.81 7.25 10.14
N ARG A 118 -0.45 7.04 10.59
CA ARG A 118 -0.98 7.69 11.80
C ARG A 118 -0.25 7.26 13.07
N ARG A 119 0.14 5.99 13.19
CA ARG A 119 0.92 5.47 14.32
C ARG A 119 2.33 6.08 14.32
N LEU A 120 2.99 6.16 13.17
CA LEU A 120 4.31 6.77 13.02
C LEU A 120 4.31 8.26 13.39
N LYS A 121 3.30 9.02 12.94
CA LYS A 121 3.12 10.43 13.32
C LYS A 121 2.97 10.61 14.84
N LYS A 122 2.16 9.77 15.51
CA LYS A 122 2.01 9.80 16.97
C LYS A 122 3.31 9.49 17.72
N SER A 123 4.10 8.52 17.26
CA SER A 123 5.39 8.21 17.89
C SER A 123 6.43 9.31 17.72
N GLN A 124 6.50 9.96 16.55
CA GLN A 124 7.41 11.08 16.33
C GLN A 124 7.04 12.31 17.18
N ALA A 125 5.75 12.61 17.32
CA ALA A 125 5.27 13.70 18.17
C ALA A 125 5.61 13.49 19.67
N HIS A 126 5.57 12.24 20.13
CA HIS A 126 5.93 11.89 21.51
C HIS A 126 7.44 12.02 21.77
N LEU A 127 8.28 11.67 20.78
CA LEU A 127 9.73 11.83 20.87
C LEU A 127 10.16 13.31 20.85
N GLN A 128 9.49 14.18 20.09
CA GLN A 128 9.79 15.62 20.07
C GLN A 128 9.41 16.34 21.38
N HIS A 129 8.38 15.88 22.10
CA HIS A 129 8.02 16.44 23.42
C HIS A 129 8.91 15.93 24.56
N GLY A 130 9.58 14.78 24.42
CA GLY A 130 10.50 14.25 25.42
C GLY A 130 11.88 14.92 25.47
N HIS A 131 12.26 15.66 24.42
CA HIS A 131 13.57 16.31 24.29
C HIS A 131 13.61 17.79 24.71
N MET A 132 12.56 18.26 25.40
CA MET A 132 12.47 19.62 25.98
C MET A 132 12.77 19.65 27.50
N TYR A 133 13.24 18.55 28.09
CA TYR A 133 13.47 18.41 29.55
C TYR A 133 14.87 17.94 29.97
N TYR A 134 15.88 18.04 29.10
CA TYR A 134 17.28 17.70 29.45
C TYR A 134 18.32 18.73 28.97
N HIS A 135 18.05 20.02 29.17
CA HIS A 135 19.06 21.07 29.02
C HIS A 135 19.07 22.14 30.13
N PHE A 136 18.58 21.79 31.33
CA PHE A 136 18.74 22.66 32.51
C PHE A 136 18.98 21.83 33.78
N VAL A 137 20.13 21.17 33.85
CA VAL A 137 20.76 20.86 35.14
C VAL A 137 22.24 21.25 35.01
N SER A 138 22.53 22.40 35.62
CA SER A 138 23.78 23.10 35.96
C SER A 138 25.03 22.20 36.08
N ALA A 139 26.19 22.59 35.54
CA ALA A 139 27.12 23.63 36.05
C ALA A 139 27.63 23.34 37.46
#